data_AF-A0A954U3J3-F1
#
_entry.id   AF-A0A954U3J3-F1
#
_cell.length_a   1.000
_cell.length_b   1.000
_cell.length_c   1.000
_cell.angle_alpha   90.00
_cell.angle_beta   90.00
_cell.angle_gamma   90.00
#
_symmetry.space_group_name_H-M   'P 1'
#
loop_
_entity.id
_entity.type
_entity.pdbx_description
1 polymer ?
#
loop_
_entity_poly.entity_id
_entity_poly.type
_entity_poly.pdbx_seq_one_letter_code
_entity_poly.pdbx_strand_id
1 'polypeptide(L)'
;WHQQNWHSFLEQTYGFINGIAILAGMAVLVRRVPPLRDDGTSQDWTQDVALVLVLPVLLYVNLVKNLEEWVPTDPAVKGALPREMSAPWIDITLSASQWFHLFFLAASFVFVAILLHSRRRAIAVMPSTWVGRGQLLLLAILWTFVIGNFGRALPGFNAGRLLTEGIIFLNALAATAFLLVYGTPGGDVPAETQPEMQTPVAWRKWLFVTGAVFLVCSLGVPAAQTWTTRQLYGDAPTGKRNNNFRFGPHANWRLAPLLRGEAHR
;
A
#
# COMPACT_ATOMS: atom_id res chain seq x y z
N TRP A 1 2.24 -9.69 24.06
CA TRP A 1 1.29 -10.51 23.26
C TRP A 1 -0.13 -9.94 23.24
N HIS A 2 -0.79 -9.74 24.38
CA HIS A 2 -2.20 -9.30 24.42
C HIS A 2 -2.46 -7.82 24.03
N GLN A 3 -1.42 -6.98 23.99
CA GLN A 3 -1.49 -5.58 23.57
C GLN A 3 -1.09 -5.35 22.10
N GLN A 4 -0.75 -6.42 21.36
CA GLN A 4 -0.42 -6.33 19.94
C GLN A 4 -1.69 -6.05 19.11
N ASN A 5 -1.55 -5.23 18.06
CA ASN A 5 -2.66 -4.90 17.16
C ASN A 5 -2.90 -6.06 16.18
N TRP A 6 -3.46 -7.16 16.69
CA TRP A 6 -3.72 -8.39 15.93
C TRP A 6 -4.57 -8.18 14.68
N HIS A 7 -5.46 -7.19 14.70
CA HIS A 7 -6.23 -6.81 13.52
C HIS A 7 -5.31 -6.32 12.40
N SER A 8 -4.39 -5.40 12.72
CA SER A 8 -3.44 -4.86 11.75
C SER A 8 -2.45 -5.94 11.28
N PHE A 9 -2.03 -6.86 12.17
CA PHE A 9 -1.22 -8.01 11.76
C PHE A 9 -1.95 -8.92 10.75
N LEU A 10 -3.23 -9.24 11.00
CA LEU A 10 -4.04 -10.04 10.08
C LEU A 10 -4.23 -9.34 8.73
N GLU A 11 -4.47 -8.03 8.74
CA GLU A 11 -4.61 -7.21 7.54
C GLU A 11 -3.31 -7.21 6.71
N GLN A 12 -2.16 -7.05 7.36
CA GLN A 12 -0.85 -7.13 6.70
C GLN A 12 -0.55 -8.52 6.16
N THR A 13 -0.85 -9.57 6.92
CA THR A 13 -0.66 -10.96 6.50
C THR A 13 -1.53 -11.29 5.29
N TYR A 14 -2.78 -10.79 5.28
CA TYR A 14 -3.69 -10.94 4.15
C TYR A 14 -3.15 -10.23 2.90
N GLY A 15 -2.69 -8.99 3.04
CA GLY A 15 -2.04 -8.26 1.95
C GLY A 15 -0.81 -8.98 1.39
N PHE A 16 0.03 -9.53 2.27
CA PHE A 16 1.23 -10.30 1.87
C PHE A 16 0.88 -11.56 1.07
N ILE A 17 -0.06 -12.37 1.56
CA ILE A 17 -0.50 -13.60 0.86
C ILE A 17 -1.10 -13.27 -0.51
N ASN A 18 -1.96 -12.25 -0.58
CA ASN A 18 -2.51 -11.80 -1.86
C ASN A 18 -1.42 -11.29 -2.81
N GLY A 19 -0.41 -10.60 -2.28
CA GLY A 19 0.77 -10.18 -3.05
C GLY A 19 1.51 -11.37 -3.67
N ILE A 20 1.75 -12.44 -2.90
CA ILE A 20 2.36 -13.68 -3.41
C ILE A 20 1.47 -14.32 -4.49
N ALA A 21 0.16 -14.37 -4.29
CA ALA A 21 -0.76 -14.95 -5.26
C ALA A 21 -0.73 -14.17 -6.59
N ILE A 22 -0.71 -12.84 -6.53
CA ILE A 22 -0.55 -11.98 -7.72
C ILE A 22 0.80 -12.23 -8.38
N LEU A 23 1.90 -12.28 -7.62
CA LEU A 23 3.24 -12.58 -8.15
C LEU A 23 3.27 -13.93 -8.87
N ALA A 24 2.69 -14.97 -8.28
CA ALA A 24 2.61 -16.29 -8.89
C ALA A 24 1.79 -16.27 -10.19
N GLY A 25 0.64 -15.57 -10.18
CA GLY A 25 -0.18 -15.38 -11.38
C GLY A 25 0.57 -14.67 -12.50
N MET A 26 1.28 -13.59 -12.16
CA MET A 26 2.10 -12.82 -13.11
C MET A 26 3.29 -13.64 -13.63
N ALA A 27 3.93 -14.47 -12.79
CA ALA A 27 5.02 -15.35 -13.21
C ALA A 27 4.57 -16.44 -14.19
N VAL A 28 3.34 -16.92 -14.09
CA VAL A 28 2.75 -17.83 -15.08
C VAL A 28 2.41 -17.08 -16.36
N LEU A 29 1.84 -15.88 -16.25
CA LEU A 29 1.42 -15.07 -17.38
C LEU A 29 2.61 -14.59 -18.23
N VAL A 30 3.68 -14.10 -17.59
CA VAL A 30 4.85 -13.53 -18.28
C VAL A 30 5.55 -14.56 -19.19
N ARG A 31 5.46 -15.86 -18.86
CA ARG A 31 6.00 -16.95 -19.68
C ARG A 31 5.14 -17.29 -20.90
N ARG A 32 3.94 -16.73 -21.00
CA ARG A 32 2.91 -17.12 -21.97
C ARG A 32 2.44 -15.98 -22.86
N VAL A 33 2.79 -14.75 -22.52
CA VAL A 33 2.46 -13.56 -23.31
C VAL A 33 3.70 -13.16 -24.09
N PRO A 34 3.57 -12.75 -25.37
CA PRO A 34 4.69 -12.17 -26.10
C PRO A 34 5.34 -11.03 -25.30
N PRO A 35 6.66 -10.85 -25.42
CA PRO A 35 7.33 -9.73 -24.77
C PRO A 35 6.64 -8.41 -25.13
N LEU A 36 6.45 -7.54 -24.13
CA LEU A 36 5.89 -6.23 -24.35
C LEU A 36 6.75 -5.50 -25.38
N ARG A 37 6.14 -5.05 -26.47
CA ARG A 37 6.86 -4.25 -27.45
C ARG A 37 7.17 -2.91 -26.79
N ASP A 38 8.45 -2.52 -26.76
CA ASP A 38 8.92 -1.24 -26.24
C ASP A 38 8.69 -0.10 -27.27
N ASP A 39 7.97 -0.38 -28.37
CA ASP A 39 7.60 0.57 -29.43
C ASP A 39 6.42 1.44 -28.96
N GLY A 40 6.75 2.42 -28.11
CA GLY A 40 5.86 3.38 -27.45
C GLY A 40 4.90 4.13 -28.38
N THR A 41 3.83 3.47 -28.81
CA THR A 41 2.77 4.01 -29.66
C THR A 41 1.46 4.24 -28.89
N SER A 42 1.45 4.01 -27.57
CA SER A 42 0.28 4.32 -26.74
C SER A 42 0.09 5.84 -26.66
N GLN A 43 -1.15 6.33 -26.65
CA GLN A 43 -1.47 7.75 -26.62
C GLN A 43 -0.91 8.43 -25.35
N ASP A 44 0.30 9.01 -25.48
CA ASP A 44 1.11 9.60 -24.40
C ASP A 44 0.32 10.52 -23.46
N TRP A 45 -0.63 11.28 -24.00
CA TRP A 45 -1.38 12.27 -23.24
C TRP A 45 -2.22 11.66 -22.10
N THR A 46 -2.79 10.46 -22.28
CA THR A 46 -3.59 9.81 -21.23
C THR A 46 -2.72 9.34 -20.07
N GLN A 47 -1.53 8.83 -20.38
CA GLN A 47 -0.54 8.44 -19.39
C GLN A 47 -0.04 9.66 -18.62
N ASP A 48 0.19 10.76 -19.31
CA ASP A 48 0.60 12.01 -18.69
C ASP A 48 -0.48 12.56 -17.75
N VAL A 49 -1.73 12.59 -18.20
CA VAL A 49 -2.86 13.00 -17.36
C VAL A 49 -2.98 12.09 -16.14
N ALA A 50 -2.83 10.78 -16.32
CA ALA A 50 -2.83 9.83 -15.22
C ALA A 50 -1.66 10.10 -14.24
N LEU A 51 -0.44 10.33 -14.72
CA LEU A 51 0.71 10.61 -13.85
C LEU A 51 0.58 11.96 -13.13
N VAL A 52 0.13 13.00 -13.84
CA VAL A 52 0.01 14.38 -13.32
C VAL A 52 -1.16 14.52 -12.36
N LEU A 53 -2.26 13.82 -12.55
CA LEU A 53 -3.41 13.88 -11.63
C LEU A 53 -3.29 12.82 -10.56
N VAL A 54 -3.07 11.56 -10.92
CA VAL A 54 -3.15 10.46 -9.96
C VAL A 54 -2.01 10.54 -8.96
N LEU A 55 -0.77 10.79 -9.36
CA LEU A 55 0.33 10.82 -8.37
C LEU A 55 0.15 11.95 -7.35
N PRO A 56 0.05 13.24 -7.73
CA PRO A 56 -0.09 14.30 -6.74
C PRO A 56 -1.37 14.15 -5.92
N VAL A 57 -2.50 13.79 -6.52
CA VAL A 57 -3.76 13.63 -5.78
C VAL A 57 -3.70 12.44 -4.83
N LEU A 58 -3.21 11.28 -5.29
CA LEU A 58 -3.09 10.09 -4.46
C LEU A 58 -2.15 10.35 -3.29
N LEU A 59 -0.99 10.97 -3.53
CA LEU A 59 -0.04 11.31 -2.49
C LEU A 59 -0.63 12.34 -1.53
N TYR A 60 -1.32 13.37 -2.04
CA TYR A 60 -1.97 14.39 -1.22
C TYR A 60 -3.00 13.77 -0.27
N VAL A 61 -3.94 12.99 -0.80
CA VAL A 61 -5.03 12.37 -0.02
C VAL A 61 -4.47 11.44 1.06
N ASN A 62 -3.30 10.85 0.85
CA ASN A 62 -2.67 10.01 1.85
C ASN A 62 -1.85 10.79 2.87
N LEU A 63 -1.06 11.78 2.43
CA LEU A 63 -0.19 12.55 3.33
C LEU A 63 -0.95 13.60 4.15
N VAL A 64 -2.07 14.13 3.66
CA VAL A 64 -2.87 15.12 4.41
C VAL A 64 -3.42 14.53 5.71
N LYS A 65 -3.67 13.20 5.74
CA LYS A 65 -4.10 12.47 6.94
C LYS A 65 -3.06 12.53 8.07
N ASN A 66 -1.81 12.82 7.74
CA ASN A 66 -0.76 12.95 8.76
C ASN A 66 -0.96 14.21 9.60
N LEU A 67 -1.60 15.26 9.05
CA LEU A 67 -1.86 16.49 9.78
C LEU A 67 -2.74 16.26 11.01
N GLU A 68 -3.69 15.33 10.94
CA GLU A 68 -4.58 14.99 12.07
C GLU A 68 -3.79 14.47 13.28
N GLU A 69 -2.71 13.72 13.03
CA GLU A 69 -1.83 13.20 14.09
C GLU A 69 -0.77 14.22 14.53
N TRP A 70 -0.29 15.04 13.58
CA TRP A 70 0.76 16.02 13.86
C TRP A 70 0.23 17.23 14.63
N VAL A 71 -1.01 17.63 14.37
CA VAL A 71 -1.67 18.80 14.93
C VAL A 71 -3.02 18.39 15.51
N PRO A 72 -3.04 17.86 16.75
CA PRO A 72 -4.26 17.42 17.40
C PRO A 72 -5.28 18.55 17.52
N THR A 73 -6.56 18.20 17.26
CA THR A 73 -7.69 19.12 17.38
C THR A 73 -7.91 19.57 18.83
N ASP A 74 -7.59 18.71 19.80
CA ASP A 74 -7.66 19.03 21.23
C ASP A 74 -6.45 19.89 21.65
N PRO A 75 -6.65 21.13 22.16
CA PRO A 75 -5.56 21.99 22.64
C PRO A 75 -4.78 21.41 23.82
N ALA A 76 -5.37 20.48 24.57
CA ALA A 76 -4.72 19.84 25.71
C ALA A 76 -3.72 18.75 25.29
N VAL A 77 -3.81 18.25 24.06
CA VAL A 77 -2.92 17.22 23.52
C VAL A 77 -1.75 17.88 22.80
N LYS A 78 -0.54 17.66 23.29
CA LYS A 78 0.68 18.16 22.65
C LYS A 78 0.92 17.40 21.33
N GLY A 79 0.73 18.09 20.21
CA GLY A 79 1.07 17.59 18.87
C GLY A 79 2.57 17.54 18.61
N ALA A 80 2.95 16.90 17.50
CA ALA A 80 4.32 16.96 17.00
C ALA A 80 4.66 18.30 16.35
N LEU A 81 3.67 19.02 15.83
CA LEU A 81 3.84 20.32 15.23
C LEU A 81 3.02 21.39 15.96
N PRO A 82 3.53 22.63 16.06
CA PRO A 82 2.72 23.78 16.47
C PRO A 82 1.54 23.99 15.53
N ARG A 83 0.44 24.56 16.04
CA ARG A 83 -0.74 24.90 15.23
C ARG A 83 -0.45 26.01 14.22
N GLU A 84 0.36 26.98 14.64
CA GLU A 84 0.79 28.11 13.84
C GLU A 84 2.31 28.16 13.80
N MET A 85 2.85 28.49 12.63
CA MET A 85 4.28 28.60 12.39
C MET A 85 4.56 29.85 11.56
N SER A 86 5.56 30.62 11.97
CA SER A 86 6.02 31.79 11.23
C SER A 86 7.23 31.45 10.38
N ALA A 87 7.24 31.93 9.13
CA ALA A 87 8.40 31.88 8.27
C ALA A 87 9.31 33.08 8.58
N PRO A 88 10.49 32.89 9.21
CA PRO A 88 11.32 33.98 9.71
C PRO A 88 11.88 34.88 8.61
N TRP A 89 11.88 34.44 7.34
CA TRP A 89 12.42 35.18 6.21
C TRP A 89 11.42 36.14 5.55
N ILE A 90 10.11 36.03 5.82
CA ILE A 90 9.05 36.80 5.15
C ILE A 90 7.98 37.33 6.11
N ASP A 91 8.14 37.17 7.42
CA ASP A 91 7.20 37.62 8.45
C ASP A 91 5.73 37.20 8.21
N ILE A 92 5.56 36.00 7.65
CA ILE A 92 4.25 35.40 7.39
C ILE A 92 4.02 34.28 8.40
N THR A 93 2.92 34.36 9.14
CA THR A 93 2.42 33.31 10.03
C THR A 93 1.27 32.58 9.36
N LEU A 94 1.39 31.26 9.21
CA LEU A 94 0.32 30.39 8.71
C LEU A 94 0.16 29.20 9.66
N SER A 95 -1.01 28.58 9.60
CA SER A 95 -1.22 27.30 10.25
C SER A 95 -0.35 26.21 9.65
N ALA A 96 -0.05 25.16 10.42
CA ALA A 96 0.68 23.99 9.93
C ALA A 96 0.02 23.34 8.70
N SER A 97 -1.31 23.30 8.67
CA SER A 97 -2.07 22.78 7.52
C SER A 97 -1.89 23.66 6.28
N GLN A 98 -1.94 24.98 6.42
CA GLN A 98 -1.70 25.90 5.31
C GLN A 98 -0.27 25.76 4.77
N TRP A 99 0.74 25.68 5.64
CA TRP A 99 2.12 25.41 5.22
C TRP A 99 2.24 24.08 4.47
N PHE A 100 1.61 23.01 4.97
CA PHE A 100 1.59 21.73 4.29
C PHE A 100 0.97 21.84 2.89
N HIS A 101 -0.19 22.47 2.76
CA HIS A 101 -0.84 22.64 1.45
C HIS A 101 0.02 23.47 0.48
N LEU A 102 0.64 24.55 0.97
CA LEU A 102 1.51 25.39 0.18
C LEU A 102 2.73 24.62 -0.33
N PHE A 103 3.46 23.93 0.54
CA PHE A 103 4.63 23.15 0.15
C PHE A 103 4.27 21.97 -0.73
N PHE A 104 3.16 21.29 -0.45
CA PHE A 104 2.69 20.19 -1.28
C PHE A 104 2.30 20.68 -2.69
N LEU A 105 1.62 21.82 -2.78
CA LEU A 105 1.27 22.44 -4.06
C LEU A 105 2.53 22.85 -4.84
N ALA A 106 3.50 23.47 -4.17
CA ALA A 106 4.78 23.83 -4.78
C ALA A 106 5.55 22.61 -5.29
N ALA A 107 5.65 21.55 -4.48
CA ALA A 107 6.28 20.28 -4.87
C ALA A 107 5.56 19.62 -6.05
N SER A 108 4.22 19.61 -6.03
CA SER A 108 3.39 19.08 -7.12
C SER A 108 3.61 19.86 -8.42
N PHE A 109 3.66 21.20 -8.33
CA PHE A 109 3.93 22.05 -9.49
C PHE A 109 5.31 21.75 -10.09
N VAL A 110 6.36 21.66 -9.26
CA VAL A 110 7.72 21.32 -9.71
C VAL A 110 7.75 19.93 -10.33
N PHE A 111 7.11 18.94 -9.71
CA PHE A 111 7.02 17.58 -10.23
C PHE A 111 6.38 17.54 -11.62
N VAL A 112 5.24 18.23 -11.79
CA VAL A 112 4.55 18.35 -13.09
C VAL A 112 5.42 19.07 -14.12
N ALA A 113 6.09 20.16 -13.73
CA ALA A 113 7.00 20.88 -14.62
C ALA A 113 8.17 20.00 -15.08
N ILE A 114 8.74 19.19 -14.19
CA ILE A 114 9.81 18.22 -14.50
C ILE A 114 9.29 17.15 -15.47
N LEU A 115 8.09 16.59 -15.23
CA LEU A 115 7.49 15.61 -16.15
C LEU A 115 7.26 16.21 -17.54
N LEU A 116 6.72 17.42 -17.62
CA LEU A 116 6.52 18.10 -18.90
C LEU A 116 7.85 18.42 -19.59
N HIS A 117 8.89 18.77 -18.83
CA HIS A 117 10.25 18.96 -19.36
C HIS A 117 10.84 17.65 -19.90
N SER A 118 10.59 16.53 -19.22
CA SER A 118 11.09 15.20 -19.57
C SER A 118 10.66 14.72 -20.96
N ARG A 119 9.56 15.29 -21.49
CA ARG A 119 9.07 15.02 -22.85
C ARG A 119 9.99 15.54 -23.94
N ARG A 120 10.72 16.62 -23.67
CA ARG A 120 11.59 17.28 -24.66
C ARG A 120 13.05 16.89 -24.49
N ARG A 121 13.44 16.51 -23.27
CA ARG A 121 14.82 16.16 -22.91
C ARG A 121 14.82 15.03 -21.91
N ALA A 122 15.69 14.04 -22.15
CA ALA A 122 15.95 13.00 -21.17
C ALA A 122 16.44 13.61 -19.86
N ILE A 123 15.86 13.15 -18.76
CA ILE A 123 16.30 13.50 -17.40
C ILE A 123 17.24 12.40 -16.93
N ALA A 124 18.34 12.77 -16.28
CA ALA A 124 19.39 11.84 -15.87
C ALA A 124 18.88 10.64 -15.03
N VAL A 125 17.82 10.82 -14.25
CA VAL A 125 17.26 9.77 -13.37
C VAL A 125 16.20 8.90 -14.05
N MET A 126 15.67 9.31 -15.20
CA MET A 126 14.55 8.63 -15.86
C MET A 126 15.07 7.54 -16.81
N PRO A 127 14.71 6.27 -16.62
CA PRO A 127 15.13 5.21 -17.54
C PRO A 127 14.60 5.42 -18.96
N SER A 128 15.37 4.94 -19.94
CA SER A 128 15.01 5.01 -21.36
C SER A 128 13.91 4.02 -21.75
N THR A 129 13.81 2.87 -21.07
CA THR A 129 12.83 1.80 -21.35
C THR A 129 11.51 2.00 -20.60
N TRP A 130 10.39 1.52 -21.16
CA TRP A 130 9.10 1.59 -20.47
C TRP A 130 9.08 0.81 -19.16
N VAL A 131 9.73 -0.34 -19.12
CA VAL A 131 9.89 -1.16 -17.91
C VAL A 131 10.62 -0.38 -16.83
N GLY A 132 11.75 0.25 -17.16
CA GLY A 132 12.50 1.06 -16.20
C GLY A 132 11.69 2.24 -15.67
N ARG A 133 10.94 2.93 -16.53
CA ARG A 133 10.04 4.02 -16.11
C ARG A 133 8.96 3.53 -15.14
N GLY A 134 8.36 2.37 -15.42
CA GLY A 134 7.38 1.74 -14.53
C GLY A 134 7.99 1.33 -13.18
N GLN A 135 9.22 0.83 -13.17
CA GLN A 135 9.95 0.49 -11.94
C GLN A 135 10.26 1.74 -11.11
N LEU A 136 10.74 2.81 -11.73
CA LEU A 136 11.01 4.07 -11.04
C LEU A 136 9.71 4.64 -10.44
N LEU A 137 8.62 4.62 -11.21
CA LEU A 137 7.30 5.04 -10.73
C LEU A 137 6.86 4.22 -9.51
N LEU A 138 6.99 2.90 -9.57
CA LEU A 138 6.66 2.01 -8.46
C LEU A 138 7.49 2.33 -7.21
N LEU A 139 8.80 2.55 -7.35
CA LEU A 139 9.68 2.92 -6.24
C LEU A 139 9.30 4.27 -5.62
N ALA A 140 9.02 5.27 -6.46
CA ALA A 140 8.62 6.59 -6.00
C ALA A 140 7.32 6.52 -5.19
N ILE A 141 6.32 5.78 -5.69
CA ILE A 141 5.05 5.54 -4.99
C ILE A 141 5.31 4.79 -3.68
N LEU A 142 5.98 3.64 -3.74
CA LEU A 142 6.26 2.78 -2.60
C LEU A 142 6.90 3.55 -1.45
N TRP A 143 8.00 4.26 -1.73
CA TRP A 143 8.73 4.96 -0.69
C TRP A 143 7.98 6.20 -0.18
N THR A 144 7.22 6.89 -1.02
CA THR A 144 6.37 7.99 -0.53
C THR A 144 5.31 7.47 0.44
N PHE A 145 4.70 6.32 0.16
CA PHE A 145 3.75 5.70 1.08
C PHE A 145 4.39 5.20 2.37
N VAL A 146 5.55 4.54 2.28
CA VAL A 146 6.27 4.02 3.46
C VAL A 146 6.70 5.18 4.36
N ILE A 147 7.34 6.21 3.79
CA ILE A 147 7.78 7.39 4.54
C ILE A 147 6.57 8.16 5.07
N GLY A 148 5.52 8.32 4.27
CA GLY A 148 4.30 9.00 4.67
C GLY A 148 3.61 8.31 5.84
N ASN A 149 3.44 6.98 5.77
CA ASN A 149 2.82 6.20 6.83
C ASN A 149 3.68 6.19 8.11
N PHE A 150 4.99 6.02 7.96
CA PHE A 150 5.92 6.10 9.09
C PHE A 150 5.92 7.49 9.72
N GLY A 151 5.90 8.55 8.91
CA GLY A 151 5.82 9.94 9.35
C GLY A 151 4.52 10.23 10.11
N ARG A 152 3.40 9.63 9.69
CA ARG A 152 2.15 9.64 10.46
C ARG A 152 2.30 8.97 11.83
N ALA A 153 3.02 7.85 11.86
CA ALA A 153 3.18 7.05 13.05
C ALA A 153 4.09 7.66 14.11
N LEU A 154 5.03 8.50 13.67
CA LEU A 154 6.16 8.97 14.46
C LEU A 154 5.79 9.69 15.78
N PRO A 155 4.82 10.63 15.83
CA PRO A 155 4.47 11.35 17.06
C PRO A 155 3.98 10.47 18.21
N GLY A 156 3.34 9.35 17.87
CA GLY A 156 2.76 8.39 18.81
C GLY A 156 3.41 7.01 18.71
N PHE A 157 4.67 6.95 18.26
CA PHE A 157 5.33 5.68 17.99
C PHE A 157 5.54 4.89 19.28
N ASN A 158 5.13 3.61 19.27
CA ASN A 158 5.28 2.71 20.41
C ASN A 158 5.64 1.29 19.93
N ALA A 159 6.06 0.44 20.86
CA ALA A 159 6.49 -0.93 20.55
C ALA A 159 5.41 -1.78 19.83
N GLY A 160 4.12 -1.48 20.03
CA GLY A 160 3.03 -2.15 19.33
C GLY A 160 2.98 -1.82 17.83
N ARG A 161 3.46 -0.64 17.43
CA ARG A 161 3.56 -0.21 16.02
C ARG A 161 4.82 -0.70 15.34
N LEU A 162 5.82 -1.15 16.09
CA LEU A 162 7.06 -1.69 15.52
C LEU A 162 6.79 -2.89 14.61
N LEU A 163 5.85 -3.75 14.99
CA LEU A 163 5.46 -4.89 14.17
C LEU A 163 4.88 -4.40 12.83
N THR A 164 3.92 -3.49 12.88
CA THR A 164 3.19 -3.07 11.67
C THR A 164 4.02 -2.17 10.76
N GLU A 165 4.65 -1.13 11.31
CA GLU A 165 5.45 -0.17 10.55
C GLU A 165 6.78 -0.81 10.11
N GLY A 166 7.38 -1.64 10.98
CA GLY A 166 8.62 -2.35 10.68
C GLY A 166 8.44 -3.39 9.58
N ILE A 167 7.35 -4.17 9.59
CA ILE A 167 7.06 -5.13 8.50
C ILE A 167 6.80 -4.39 7.18
N ILE A 168 6.05 -3.29 7.19
CA ILE A 168 5.85 -2.46 5.98
C ILE A 168 7.21 -2.01 5.42
N PHE A 169 8.09 -1.52 6.29
CA PHE A 169 9.42 -1.06 5.91
C PHE A 169 10.29 -2.19 5.34
N LEU A 170 10.33 -3.36 6.00
CA LEU A 170 11.08 -4.53 5.53
C LEU A 170 10.54 -5.05 4.18
N ASN A 171 9.22 -5.08 4.00
CA ASN A 171 8.61 -5.44 2.73
C ASN A 171 8.98 -4.44 1.62
N ALA A 172 9.03 -3.15 1.93
CA ALA A 172 9.47 -2.13 0.97
C ALA A 172 10.94 -2.29 0.57
N LEU A 173 11.82 -2.63 1.52
CA LEU A 173 13.22 -2.97 1.24
C LEU A 173 13.34 -4.21 0.35
N ALA A 174 12.61 -5.28 0.68
CA ALA A 174 12.60 -6.52 -0.11
C ALA A 174 12.07 -6.28 -1.53
N ALA A 175 10.97 -5.53 -1.66
CA ALA A 175 10.42 -5.14 -2.96
C ALA A 175 11.40 -4.28 -3.76
N THR A 176 12.08 -3.33 -3.12
CA THR A 176 13.11 -2.49 -3.76
C THR A 176 14.27 -3.34 -4.26
N ALA A 177 14.80 -4.24 -3.41
CA ALA A 177 15.88 -5.14 -3.80
C ALA A 177 15.45 -6.05 -4.96
N PHE A 178 14.25 -6.63 -4.88
CA PHE A 178 13.73 -7.50 -5.94
C PHE A 178 13.60 -6.75 -7.26
N LEU A 179 13.03 -5.55 -7.22
CA LEU A 179 12.80 -4.74 -8.41
C LEU A 179 14.10 -4.27 -9.05
N LEU A 180 15.09 -3.85 -8.27
CA LEU A 180 16.37 -3.33 -8.77
C LEU A 180 17.34 -4.44 -9.22
N VAL A 181 17.31 -5.61 -8.58
CA VAL A 181 18.23 -6.72 -8.88
C VAL A 181 17.67 -7.65 -9.95
N TYR A 182 16.38 -7.96 -9.92
CA TYR A 182 15.75 -8.93 -10.82
C TYR A 182 14.83 -8.29 -11.86
N GLY A 183 14.50 -7.01 -11.71
CA GLY A 183 13.78 -6.25 -12.71
C GLY A 183 14.72 -5.75 -13.81
N THR A 184 15.38 -6.65 -14.53
CA THR A 184 16.34 -6.25 -15.56
C THR A 184 15.63 -5.62 -16.76
N PRO A 185 15.95 -4.37 -17.12
CA PRO A 185 15.57 -3.82 -18.42
C PRO A 185 16.58 -4.29 -19.45
N GLY A 186 16.21 -5.26 -20.29
CA GLY A 186 16.87 -5.48 -21.58
C GLY A 186 18.25 -6.13 -21.60
N GLY A 187 18.64 -6.93 -20.60
CA GLY A 187 19.83 -7.77 -20.70
C GLY A 187 19.52 -9.10 -21.39
N ASP A 188 19.91 -9.24 -22.65
CA ASP A 188 20.09 -10.50 -23.40
C ASP A 188 19.10 -11.63 -23.07
N VAL A 189 17.83 -11.46 -23.46
CA VAL A 189 17.06 -12.66 -23.82
C VAL A 189 17.57 -13.04 -25.21
N PRO A 190 18.23 -14.19 -25.41
CA PRO A 190 18.64 -14.63 -26.73
C PRO A 190 17.43 -14.54 -27.66
N ALA A 191 17.61 -13.87 -28.79
CA ALA A 191 16.60 -13.72 -29.82
C ALA A 191 16.36 -15.06 -30.53
N GLU A 192 15.94 -16.10 -29.80
CA GLU A 192 15.55 -17.38 -30.38
C GLU A 192 14.85 -18.27 -29.34
N THR A 193 13.62 -17.91 -29.03
CA THR A 193 12.56 -18.91 -28.96
C THR A 193 11.27 -18.17 -29.23
N GLN A 194 10.84 -18.18 -30.49
CA GLN A 194 9.41 -17.99 -30.73
C GLN A 194 8.72 -18.99 -29.80
N PRO A 195 7.79 -18.56 -28.93
CA PRO A 195 6.92 -19.53 -28.30
C PRO A 195 6.21 -20.19 -29.46
N GLU A 196 6.64 -21.42 -29.80
CA GLU A 196 5.82 -22.37 -30.52
C GLU A 196 4.42 -22.21 -29.95
N MET A 197 3.41 -21.99 -30.80
CA MET A 197 2.05 -21.66 -30.42
C MET A 197 1.52 -22.75 -29.46
N GLN A 198 1.83 -22.61 -28.18
CA GLN A 198 1.82 -23.70 -27.21
C GLN A 198 0.39 -23.87 -26.75
N THR A 199 -0.25 -24.89 -27.32
CA THR A 199 -1.43 -25.66 -26.87
C THR A 199 -2.56 -24.88 -26.18
N PRO A 200 -3.82 -25.02 -26.63
CA PRO A 200 -4.95 -24.37 -25.99
C PRO A 200 -4.93 -24.65 -24.49
N VAL A 201 -4.84 -23.56 -23.71
CA VAL A 201 -4.74 -23.62 -22.26
C VAL A 201 -5.85 -24.54 -21.76
N ALA A 202 -5.49 -25.58 -20.99
CA ALA A 202 -6.45 -26.36 -20.22
C ALA A 202 -6.98 -25.48 -19.09
N TRP A 203 -7.69 -24.41 -19.45
CA TRP A 203 -8.27 -23.43 -18.53
C TRP A 203 -9.18 -24.15 -17.55
N ARG A 204 -9.86 -25.22 -17.98
CA ARG A 204 -10.58 -26.15 -17.11
C ARG A 204 -9.68 -26.74 -16.03
N LYS A 205 -8.50 -27.27 -16.37
CA LYS A 205 -7.57 -27.85 -15.38
C LYS A 205 -7.12 -26.80 -14.36
N TRP A 206 -6.79 -25.59 -14.80
CA TRP A 206 -6.43 -24.50 -13.90
C TRP A 206 -7.60 -24.00 -13.07
N LEU A 207 -8.80 -23.89 -13.64
CA LEU A 207 -10.02 -23.54 -12.91
C LEU A 207 -10.33 -24.58 -11.83
N PHE A 208 -10.17 -25.87 -12.16
CA PHE A 208 -10.36 -26.98 -11.23
C PHE A 208 -9.30 -26.98 -10.12
N VAL A 209 -8.02 -26.81 -10.46
CA VAL A 209 -6.95 -26.75 -9.45
C VAL A 209 -7.12 -25.53 -8.54
N THR A 210 -7.39 -24.35 -9.11
CA THR A 210 -7.58 -23.12 -8.33
C THR A 210 -8.84 -23.20 -7.48
N GLY A 211 -9.93 -23.75 -8.03
CA GLY A 211 -11.18 -24.00 -7.30
C GLY A 211 -11.01 -25.02 -6.17
N ALA A 212 -10.27 -26.11 -6.40
CA ALA A 212 -9.96 -27.10 -5.38
C ALA A 212 -9.08 -26.52 -4.27
N VAL A 213 -8.03 -25.76 -4.62
CA VAL A 213 -7.18 -25.05 -3.64
C VAL A 213 -8.01 -24.04 -2.86
N PHE A 214 -8.87 -23.27 -3.51
CA PHE A 214 -9.76 -22.33 -2.85
C PHE A 214 -10.70 -23.04 -1.87
N LEU A 215 -11.32 -24.14 -2.28
CA LEU A 215 -12.21 -24.94 -1.43
C LEU A 215 -11.47 -25.52 -0.22
N VAL A 216 -10.28 -26.09 -0.43
CA VAL A 216 -9.43 -26.65 0.64
C VAL A 216 -9.00 -25.54 1.60
N CYS A 217 -8.61 -24.36 1.11
CA CYS A 217 -8.20 -23.25 1.97
C CYS A 217 -9.38 -22.65 2.74
N SER A 218 -10.52 -22.44 2.07
CA SER A 218 -11.71 -21.83 2.69
C SER A 218 -12.37 -22.73 3.73
N LEU A 219 -12.23 -24.06 3.62
CA LEU A 219 -12.69 -25.00 4.65
C LEU A 219 -11.61 -25.33 5.69
N GLY A 220 -10.37 -25.51 5.24
CA GLY A 220 -9.24 -25.95 6.05
C GLY A 220 -8.74 -24.88 7.01
N VAL A 221 -8.68 -23.61 6.59
CA VAL A 221 -8.17 -22.52 7.45
C VAL A 221 -9.11 -22.29 8.65
N PRO A 222 -10.45 -22.16 8.50
CA PRO A 222 -11.35 -22.04 9.64
C PRO A 222 -11.33 -23.26 10.56
N ALA A 223 -11.23 -24.47 9.99
CA ALA A 223 -11.15 -25.70 10.77
C ALA A 223 -9.86 -25.77 11.60
N ALA A 224 -8.71 -25.46 10.98
CA ALA A 224 -7.42 -25.40 11.64
C ALA A 224 -7.41 -24.31 12.73
N GLN A 225 -7.91 -23.11 12.43
CA GLN A 225 -8.02 -22.04 13.41
C GLN A 225 -8.89 -22.47 14.61
N THR A 226 -10.04 -23.09 14.36
CA THR A 226 -10.94 -23.58 15.42
C THR A 226 -10.26 -24.66 16.26
N TRP A 227 -9.57 -25.61 15.61
CA TRP A 227 -8.83 -26.67 16.29
C TRP A 227 -7.69 -26.12 17.15
N THR A 228 -6.84 -25.25 16.60
CA THR A 228 -5.73 -24.65 17.35
C THR A 228 -6.21 -23.79 18.51
N THR A 229 -7.29 -23.03 18.33
CA THR A 229 -7.89 -22.22 19.40
C THR A 229 -8.41 -23.13 20.53
N ARG A 230 -9.09 -24.23 20.18
CA ARG A 230 -9.56 -25.22 21.17
C ARG A 230 -8.42 -25.95 21.88
N GLN A 231 -7.31 -26.23 21.20
CA GLN A 231 -6.14 -26.84 21.85
C GLN A 231 -5.47 -25.91 22.86
N LEU A 232 -5.37 -24.61 22.54
CA LEU A 232 -4.72 -23.63 23.40
C LEU A 232 -5.60 -23.14 24.56
N TYR A 233 -6.90 -23.01 24.33
CA TYR A 233 -7.83 -22.41 25.28
C TYR A 233 -8.93 -23.36 25.78
N GLY A 234 -8.94 -24.61 25.33
CA GLY A 234 -10.02 -25.55 25.62
C GLY A 234 -11.35 -25.06 25.05
N ASP A 235 -12.44 -25.32 25.80
CA ASP A 235 -13.75 -24.74 25.55
C ASP A 235 -13.94 -23.37 26.21
N ALA A 236 -12.89 -22.81 26.83
CA ALA A 236 -12.98 -21.51 27.48
C ALA A 236 -13.04 -20.38 26.44
N PRO A 237 -13.91 -19.38 26.62
CA PRO A 237 -13.97 -18.23 25.71
C PRO A 237 -12.68 -17.43 25.78
N THR A 238 -12.02 -17.21 24.64
CA THR A 238 -10.85 -16.34 24.54
C THR A 238 -11.24 -14.91 24.96
N GLY A 239 -10.66 -14.40 26.05
CA GLY A 239 -11.08 -13.21 26.82
C GLY A 239 -11.06 -11.84 26.11
N LYS A 240 -11.14 -11.79 24.77
CA LYS A 240 -11.41 -10.58 23.97
C LYS A 240 -12.59 -10.78 23.02
N ARG A 241 -13.53 -11.67 23.35
CA ARG A 241 -14.83 -11.70 22.70
C ARG A 241 -15.65 -10.52 23.21
N ASN A 242 -15.34 -9.30 22.76
CA ASN A 242 -16.41 -8.32 22.69
C ASN A 242 -17.46 -8.98 21.79
N ASN A 243 -18.61 -9.30 22.36
CA ASN A 243 -19.77 -9.75 21.62
C ASN A 243 -20.09 -8.62 20.65
N ASN A 244 -19.49 -8.62 19.46
CA ASN A 244 -19.66 -7.64 18.38
C ASN A 244 -20.61 -8.24 17.36
N PHE A 245 -21.84 -8.49 17.78
CA PHE A 245 -22.87 -8.98 16.88
C PHE A 245 -23.32 -7.82 15.99
N ARG A 246 -23.17 -7.99 14.67
CA ARG A 246 -23.61 -6.98 13.70
C ARG A 246 -25.10 -7.07 13.40
N PHE A 247 -25.68 -8.26 13.55
CA PHE A 247 -27.08 -8.58 13.21
C PHE A 247 -27.74 -9.40 14.32
N GLY A 248 -29.08 -9.41 14.33
CA GLY A 248 -29.90 -10.16 15.27
C GLY A 248 -30.31 -9.37 16.53
N PRO A 249 -31.05 -10.01 17.44
CA PRO A 249 -31.57 -9.38 18.66
C PRO A 249 -30.46 -8.84 19.57
N HIS A 250 -29.29 -9.48 19.56
CA HIS A 250 -28.14 -9.11 20.38
C HIS A 250 -27.13 -8.21 19.65
N ALA A 251 -27.53 -7.57 18.55
CA ALA A 251 -26.62 -6.72 17.79
C ALA A 251 -26.11 -5.53 18.61
N ASN A 252 -24.84 -5.19 18.49
CA ASN A 252 -24.18 -4.19 19.35
C ASN A 252 -24.73 -2.79 19.17
N TRP A 253 -25.08 -2.43 17.95
CA TRP A 253 -25.70 -1.14 17.69
C TRP A 253 -27.10 -1.02 18.35
N ARG A 254 -27.74 -2.14 18.73
CA ARG A 254 -28.98 -2.14 19.51
C ARG A 254 -28.73 -2.09 21.01
N LEU A 255 -27.75 -2.85 21.50
CA LEU A 255 -27.48 -3.00 22.94
C LEU A 255 -26.58 -1.89 23.51
N ALA A 256 -25.67 -1.36 22.69
CA ALA A 256 -24.69 -0.33 23.04
C ALA A 256 -24.37 0.51 21.78
N PRO A 257 -25.30 1.34 21.30
CA PRO A 257 -25.08 2.20 20.14
C PRO A 257 -23.89 3.14 20.39
N LEU A 258 -22.99 3.25 19.40
CA LEU A 258 -21.90 4.23 19.42
C LEU A 258 -22.51 5.63 19.26
N LEU A 259 -22.72 6.32 20.38
CA LEU A 259 -23.21 7.70 20.40
C LEU A 259 -22.06 8.63 20.00
N ARG A 260 -22.32 9.52 19.02
CA ARG A 260 -21.36 10.55 18.60
C ARG A 260 -21.10 11.48 19.78
N GLY A 261 -19.87 11.48 20.30
CA GLY A 261 -19.41 12.43 21.33
C GLY A 261 -19.08 11.83 22.70
N GLU A 262 -19.33 10.55 22.93
CA GLU A 262 -18.85 9.88 24.15
C GLU A 262 -17.39 9.40 24.00
N ALA A 263 -16.60 9.60 25.05
CA ALA A 263 -15.23 9.08 25.11
C ALA A 263 -15.25 7.56 25.21
N HIS A 264 -14.69 6.87 24.22
CA HIS A 264 -14.52 5.42 24.25
C HIS A 264 -13.57 5.04 25.40
N ARG A 265 -14.07 4.26 26.36
CA ARG A 265 -13.27 3.60 27.41
C ARG A 265 -12.85 2.20 26.98
#